data_AF-A0A965UL06-F1
#
_entry.id   AF-A0A965UL06-F1
#
_cell.length_a   1.000
_cell.length_b   1.000
_cell.length_c   1.000
_cell.angle_alpha   90.00
_cell.angle_beta   90.00
_cell.angle_gamma   90.00
#
_symmetry.space_group_name_H-M   'P 1'
#
loop_
_entity.id
_entity.type
_entity.pdbx_description
1 polymer ?
#
loop_
_entity_poly.entity_id
_entity_poly.type
_entity_poly.pdbx_seq_one_letter_code
_entity_poly.pdbx_strand_id
1 'polypeptide(L)'
;MLALAFAAALALAPLPEALADDLPAASVVAPQTAVPLPSQAAGQAADAPTDLGEVVVDGRRLQEATEEFVREVGSPARGRGLARWRGGICVGMVNMQAETAHYIADRVSTVARDLGLRAGAPGCRPSVLIVATVDANAFTAEFIAMRPRLFIVGGSGMDQGRNALRRFQSTDRPVRWWNVSIPIEEDTGAIAVRLPGEIAPWLNLRGAGGLLTTTIVDDSKRAFIIVDMDRVAGVSLAQLADYLAMVS
;
A
#
# COMPACT_ATOMS: atom_id res chain seq x y z
N MET A 1 55.97 4.45 -4.87
CA MET A 1 56.47 3.25 -5.57
C MET A 1 56.69 2.15 -4.54
N LEU A 2 55.65 1.41 -4.17
CA LEU A 2 55.69 0.00 -3.73
C LEU A 2 54.25 -0.47 -3.48
N ALA A 3 53.96 -1.66 -3.99
CA ALA A 3 52.64 -2.29 -4.01
C ALA A 3 52.28 -2.95 -2.66
N LEU A 4 50.99 -3.05 -2.37
CA LEU A 4 50.45 -4.08 -1.49
C LEU A 4 49.10 -4.56 -2.06
N ALA A 5 49.17 -5.75 -2.63
CA ALA A 5 48.03 -6.57 -3.02
C ALA A 5 47.48 -7.28 -1.77
N PHE A 6 46.17 -7.25 -1.56
CA PHE A 6 45.50 -8.15 -0.61
C PHE A 6 44.55 -9.05 -1.38
N ALA A 7 44.87 -10.34 -1.33
CA ALA A 7 44.19 -11.42 -2.02
C ALA A 7 42.90 -11.83 -1.32
N ALA A 8 41.92 -12.20 -2.14
CA ALA A 8 40.66 -12.81 -1.74
C ALA A 8 40.87 -14.24 -1.21
N ALA A 9 40.13 -14.61 -0.16
CA ALA A 9 39.92 -15.99 0.24
C ALA A 9 38.42 -16.23 0.44
N LEU A 10 37.81 -16.92 -0.53
CA LEU A 10 36.51 -17.57 -0.38
C LEU A 10 36.66 -18.73 0.61
N ALA A 11 35.86 -18.74 1.68
CA ALA A 11 35.62 -19.93 2.47
C ALA A 11 34.19 -20.40 2.22
N LEU A 12 34.08 -21.51 1.49
CA LEU A 12 32.86 -22.28 1.25
C LEU A 12 32.58 -23.10 2.52
N ALA A 13 31.48 -22.83 3.22
CA ALA A 13 31.01 -23.67 4.34
C ALA A 13 29.90 -24.61 3.85
N PRO A 14 30.00 -25.93 4.06
CA PRO A 14 28.95 -26.88 3.72
C PRO A 14 27.84 -26.90 4.79
N LEU A 15 26.58 -26.99 4.34
CA LEU A 15 25.40 -27.30 5.15
C LEU A 15 25.44 -28.78 5.56
N PRO A 16 25.13 -29.14 6.83
CA PRO A 16 24.88 -30.52 7.19
C PRO A 16 23.43 -30.92 6.86
N GLU A 17 23.28 -31.85 5.91
CA GLU A 17 22.14 -32.76 5.81
C GLU A 17 22.28 -33.88 6.87
N ALA A 18 21.12 -34.44 7.27
CA ALA A 18 20.87 -35.51 8.24
C ALA A 18 20.31 -34.97 9.58
N LEU A 19 19.18 -35.46 10.10
CA LEU A 19 18.83 -36.87 10.25
C LEU A 19 17.32 -37.10 10.05
N ALA A 20 17.02 -38.13 9.26
CA ALA A 20 15.75 -38.85 9.28
C ALA A 20 15.68 -39.62 10.60
N ASP A 21 14.57 -39.46 11.33
CA ASP A 21 14.31 -40.23 12.54
C ASP A 21 13.46 -41.46 12.21
N ASP A 22 14.00 -42.60 12.58
CA ASP A 22 13.50 -43.96 12.45
C ASP A 22 12.18 -44.16 13.20
N LEU A 23 11.20 -44.77 12.51
CA LEU A 23 10.00 -45.33 13.13
C LEU A 23 10.21 -46.82 13.41
N PRO A 24 10.32 -47.28 14.66
CA PRO A 24 10.06 -48.67 14.99
C PRO A 24 8.57 -48.89 15.27
N ALA A 25 7.95 -49.71 14.43
CA ALA A 25 6.67 -50.35 14.72
C ALA A 25 6.86 -51.41 15.81
N ALA A 26 6.28 -51.19 17.00
CA ALA A 26 6.08 -52.22 18.01
C ALA A 26 4.90 -51.85 18.92
N SER A 27 3.69 -52.23 18.51
CA SER A 27 2.49 -52.17 19.34
C SER A 27 2.41 -53.42 20.22
N VAL A 28 2.77 -53.28 21.51
CA VAL A 28 2.41 -54.25 22.55
C VAL A 28 1.07 -53.81 23.14
N VAL A 29 0.01 -54.56 22.85
CA VAL A 29 -1.32 -54.35 23.45
C VAL A 29 -1.33 -55.04 24.83
N ALA A 30 -1.33 -54.25 25.90
CA ALA A 30 -1.68 -54.71 27.24
C ALA A 30 -3.20 -54.59 27.46
N PRO A 31 -3.86 -55.55 28.12
CA PRO A 31 -5.29 -55.45 28.42
C PRO A 31 -5.50 -54.39 29.51
N GLN A 32 -6.11 -53.27 29.14
CA GLN A 32 -6.50 -52.23 30.10
C GLN A 32 -7.81 -52.66 30.78
N THR A 33 -7.75 -52.87 32.09
CA THR A 33 -8.93 -52.99 32.94
C THR A 33 -9.67 -51.66 32.96
N ALA A 34 -10.92 -51.65 32.53
CA ALA A 34 -11.76 -50.47 32.49
C ALA A 34 -12.06 -49.97 33.92
N VAL A 35 -11.48 -48.83 34.29
CA VAL A 35 -11.91 -48.07 35.47
C VAL A 35 -13.23 -47.37 35.10
N PRO A 36 -14.33 -47.56 35.84
CA PRO A 36 -15.56 -46.83 35.57
C PRO A 36 -15.33 -45.36 35.93
N LEU A 37 -15.30 -44.51 34.91
CA LEU A 37 -15.38 -43.06 35.08
C LEU A 37 -16.75 -42.71 35.68
N PRO A 38 -16.81 -41.84 36.70
CA PRO A 38 -18.09 -41.32 37.17
C PRO A 38 -18.76 -40.58 36.01
N SER A 39 -19.95 -41.04 35.62
CA SER A 39 -20.83 -40.34 34.70
C SER A 39 -21.26 -39.03 35.37
N GLN A 40 -20.48 -37.98 35.15
CA GLN A 40 -20.96 -36.62 35.36
C GLN A 40 -21.95 -36.36 34.23
N ALA A 41 -23.23 -36.52 34.55
CA ALA A 41 -24.30 -35.88 33.80
C ALA A 41 -24.09 -34.36 33.91
N ALA A 42 -23.18 -33.82 33.10
CA ALA A 42 -23.17 -32.42 32.78
C ALA A 42 -24.46 -32.16 32.02
N GLY A 43 -25.47 -31.68 32.75
CA GLY A 43 -26.63 -31.07 32.11
C GLY A 43 -26.10 -30.06 31.11
N GLN A 44 -26.35 -30.30 29.83
CA GLN A 44 -26.18 -29.29 28.81
C GLN A 44 -27.12 -28.16 29.23
N ALA A 45 -26.56 -27.14 29.89
CA ALA A 45 -27.23 -25.87 30.00
C ALA A 45 -27.49 -25.46 28.54
N ALA A 46 -28.76 -25.55 28.12
CA ALA A 46 -29.17 -25.11 26.82
C ALA A 46 -28.69 -23.67 26.68
N ASP A 47 -27.82 -23.43 25.72
CA ASP A 47 -27.31 -22.10 25.41
C ASP A 47 -28.54 -21.23 25.12
N ALA A 48 -28.85 -20.32 26.04
CA ALA A 48 -30.02 -19.47 25.90
C ALA A 48 -29.85 -18.69 24.59
N PRO A 49 -30.86 -18.65 23.71
CA PRO A 49 -30.72 -17.97 22.43
C PRO A 49 -30.25 -16.53 22.65
N THR A 50 -29.07 -16.21 22.12
CA THR A 50 -28.50 -14.87 22.22
C THR A 50 -29.33 -13.94 21.35
N ASP A 51 -30.01 -12.98 21.97
CA ASP A 51 -30.77 -11.94 21.27
C ASP A 51 -29.80 -10.96 20.61
N LEU A 52 -29.63 -11.10 19.29
CA LEU A 52 -28.75 -10.25 18.48
C LEU A 52 -29.43 -8.92 18.08
N GLY A 53 -30.65 -8.66 18.54
CA GLY A 53 -31.44 -7.52 18.10
C GLY A 53 -31.73 -7.57 16.59
N GLU A 54 -31.97 -6.40 15.99
CA GLU A 54 -32.16 -6.29 14.54
C GLU A 54 -30.83 -6.51 13.81
N VAL A 55 -30.70 -7.67 13.16
CA VAL A 55 -29.56 -7.99 12.31
C VAL A 55 -29.88 -7.61 10.87
N VAL A 56 -29.30 -6.50 10.40
CA VAL A 56 -29.38 -6.09 8.99
C VAL A 56 -28.27 -6.78 8.21
N VAL A 57 -28.63 -7.67 7.29
CA VAL A 57 -27.69 -8.32 6.37
C VAL A 57 -27.69 -7.56 5.04
N ASP A 58 -26.62 -6.83 4.77
CA ASP A 58 -26.45 -6.11 3.50
C ASP A 58 -26.00 -7.10 2.40
N GLY A 59 -26.89 -7.37 1.44
CA GLY A 59 -26.72 -8.35 0.37
C GLY A 59 -25.81 -7.89 -0.78
N ARG A 60 -24.69 -7.24 -0.47
CA ARG A 60 -23.72 -6.80 -1.50
C ARG A 60 -22.79 -7.94 -1.88
N ARG A 61 -22.48 -8.06 -3.18
CA ARG A 61 -21.49 -9.04 -3.63
C ARG A 61 -20.11 -8.60 -3.15
N LEU A 62 -19.37 -9.50 -2.51
CA LEU A 62 -18.03 -9.21 -1.97
C LEU A 62 -17.10 -8.59 -3.03
N GLN A 63 -17.21 -9.06 -4.27
CA GLN A 63 -16.43 -8.52 -5.39
C GLN A 63 -16.71 -7.02 -5.62
N GLU A 64 -17.97 -6.61 -5.65
CA GLU A 64 -18.35 -5.21 -5.88
C GLU A 64 -17.87 -4.33 -4.73
N ALA A 65 -18.05 -4.78 -3.48
CA ALA A 65 -17.57 -4.06 -2.31
C ALA A 65 -16.03 -3.92 -2.31
N THR A 66 -15.31 -4.95 -2.75
CA THR A 66 -13.85 -4.93 -2.87
C THR A 66 -13.40 -3.97 -3.96
N GLU A 67 -14.01 -4.04 -5.15
CA GLU A 67 -13.69 -3.14 -6.27
C GLU A 67 -13.99 -1.68 -5.93
N GLU A 68 -15.07 -1.41 -5.22
CA GLU A 68 -15.42 -0.08 -4.70
C GLU A 68 -14.37 0.43 -3.71
N PHE A 69 -14.01 -0.39 -2.71
CA PHE A 69 -13.00 -0.04 -1.71
C PHE A 69 -11.64 0.23 -2.35
N VAL A 70 -11.18 -0.66 -3.23
CA VAL A 70 -9.89 -0.49 -3.93
C VAL A 70 -9.90 0.76 -4.81
N ARG A 71 -11.03 1.08 -5.46
CA ARG A 71 -11.17 2.30 -6.24
C ARG A 71 -11.18 3.56 -5.37
N GLU A 72 -11.78 3.50 -4.18
CA GLU A 72 -11.73 4.59 -3.21
C GLU A 72 -10.30 4.84 -2.72
N VAL A 73 -9.62 3.78 -2.26
CA VAL A 73 -8.24 3.83 -1.75
C VAL A 73 -7.26 4.26 -2.84
N GLY A 74 -7.30 3.60 -4.01
CA GLY A 74 -6.40 3.90 -5.12
C GLY A 74 -6.64 5.28 -5.74
N SER A 75 -7.86 5.82 -5.61
CA SER A 75 -8.26 7.15 -6.05
C SER A 75 -7.73 7.51 -7.45
N PRO A 76 -8.03 6.69 -8.48
CA PRO A 76 -7.42 6.81 -9.80
C PRO A 76 -7.83 8.11 -10.49
N ALA A 77 -7.00 8.56 -11.44
CA ALA A 77 -7.35 9.67 -12.31
C ALA A 77 -8.65 9.38 -13.09
N ARG A 78 -9.38 10.45 -13.45
CA ARG A 78 -10.72 10.30 -14.03
C ARG A 78 -10.65 9.54 -15.37
N GLY A 79 -11.43 8.47 -15.48
CA GLY A 79 -11.49 7.64 -16.70
C GLY A 79 -10.24 6.76 -16.90
N ARG A 80 -9.45 6.54 -15.84
CA ARG A 80 -8.22 5.74 -15.85
C ARG A 80 -8.35 4.54 -14.92
N GLY A 81 -7.39 3.61 -15.05
CA GLY A 81 -7.25 2.46 -14.16
C GLY A 81 -6.51 2.81 -12.87
N LEU A 82 -6.32 1.81 -12.01
CA LEU A 82 -5.46 1.96 -10.84
C LEU A 82 -4.02 2.16 -11.29
N ALA A 83 -3.39 3.23 -10.82
CA ALA A 83 -1.98 3.47 -11.08
C ALA A 83 -1.12 2.55 -10.22
N ARG A 84 0.02 2.11 -10.76
CA ARG A 84 0.98 1.25 -10.05
C ARG A 84 2.33 1.94 -9.96
N TRP A 85 3.05 1.75 -8.85
CA TRP A 85 4.42 2.21 -8.73
C TRP A 85 5.35 1.33 -9.57
N ARG A 86 5.99 1.86 -10.62
CA ARG A 86 7.07 1.16 -11.32
C ARG A 86 8.42 1.44 -10.67
N GLY A 87 9.02 0.40 -10.12
CA GLY A 87 10.41 0.42 -9.65
C GLY A 87 10.53 0.68 -8.15
N GLY A 88 10.24 1.88 -7.67
CA GLY A 88 10.48 2.22 -6.26
C GLY A 88 9.78 3.46 -5.75
N ILE A 89 9.74 3.58 -4.43
CA ILE A 89 9.14 4.73 -3.73
C ILE A 89 10.17 5.41 -2.84
N CYS A 90 10.00 6.72 -2.65
CA CYS A 90 10.77 7.51 -1.70
C CYS A 90 9.77 8.25 -0.80
N VAL A 91 9.80 7.97 0.49
CA VAL A 91 8.89 8.57 1.48
C VAL A 91 9.54 9.81 2.06
N GLY A 92 8.87 10.95 1.94
CA GLY A 92 9.24 12.21 2.59
C GLY A 92 8.23 12.56 3.67
N MET A 93 8.71 12.99 4.83
CA MET A 93 7.90 13.42 5.96
C MET A 93 8.06 14.92 6.18
N VAL A 94 6.97 15.64 6.43
CA VAL A 94 6.98 17.08 6.71
C VAL A 94 6.19 17.38 7.99
N ASN A 95 6.71 18.31 8.79
CA ASN A 95 6.07 18.85 9.99
C ASN A 95 5.74 17.78 11.05
N MET A 96 6.66 16.84 11.26
CA MET A 96 6.54 15.74 12.22
C MET A 96 7.83 15.62 13.03
N GLN A 97 7.72 15.16 14.28
CA GLN A 97 8.89 14.88 15.12
C GLN A 97 9.76 13.80 14.47
N ALA A 98 11.08 13.95 14.52
CA ALA A 98 12.02 13.14 13.74
C ALA A 98 11.87 11.62 14.00
N GLU A 99 11.71 11.21 15.26
CA GLU A 99 11.55 9.80 15.62
C GLU A 99 10.28 9.19 15.03
N THR A 100 9.14 9.87 15.17
CA THR A 100 7.86 9.47 14.58
C THR A 100 7.92 9.42 13.06
N ALA A 101 8.56 10.43 12.45
CA ALA A 101 8.75 10.51 11.00
C ALA A 101 9.59 9.33 10.48
N HIS A 102 10.68 9.00 11.16
CA HIS A 102 11.54 7.86 10.80
C HIS A 102 10.78 6.54 10.94
N TYR A 103 10.07 6.32 12.05
CA TYR A 103 9.28 5.11 12.25
C TYR A 103 8.26 4.88 11.11
N ILE A 104 7.49 5.92 10.75
CA ILE A 104 6.51 5.83 9.67
C ILE A 104 7.20 5.59 8.33
N ALA A 105 8.25 6.35 8.01
CA ALA A 105 8.99 6.19 6.76
C ALA A 105 9.58 4.79 6.61
N ASP A 106 10.13 4.22 7.69
CA ASP A 106 10.67 2.86 7.73
C ASP A 106 9.58 1.80 7.56
N ARG A 107 8.42 2.00 8.20
CA ARG A 107 7.29 1.08 8.05
C ARG A 107 6.75 1.05 6.63
N VAL A 108 6.48 2.22 6.03
CA VAL A 108 6.02 2.34 4.64
C VAL A 108 7.06 1.77 3.67
N SER A 109 8.34 2.05 3.90
CA SER A 109 9.44 1.52 3.08
C SER A 109 9.57 0.00 3.19
N THR A 110 9.28 -0.58 4.36
CA THR A 110 9.30 -2.03 4.57
C THR A 110 8.16 -2.69 3.80
N VAL A 111 6.94 -2.19 3.93
CA VAL A 111 5.79 -2.70 3.15
C VAL A 111 6.07 -2.62 1.65
N ALA A 112 6.66 -1.53 1.17
CA ALA A 112 7.03 -1.39 -0.22
C ALA A 112 8.04 -2.45 -0.68
N ARG A 113 9.05 -2.77 0.14
CA ARG A 113 10.01 -3.84 -0.15
C ARG A 113 9.35 -5.21 -0.19
N ASP A 114 8.43 -5.49 0.71
CA ASP A 114 7.69 -6.75 0.76
C ASP A 114 6.82 -6.94 -0.51
N LEU A 115 6.39 -5.83 -1.13
CA LEU A 115 5.68 -5.79 -2.40
C LEU A 115 6.61 -5.73 -3.64
N GLY A 116 7.92 -5.88 -3.46
CA GLY A 116 8.90 -5.89 -4.55
C GLY A 116 9.32 -4.52 -5.07
N LEU A 117 8.96 -3.43 -4.39
CA LEU A 117 9.38 -2.07 -4.72
C LEU A 117 10.72 -1.74 -4.06
N ARG A 118 11.54 -0.95 -4.75
CA ARG A 118 12.77 -0.39 -4.17
C ARG A 118 12.40 0.78 -3.25
N ALA A 119 12.73 0.66 -1.97
CA ALA A 119 12.72 1.80 -1.07
C ALA A 119 13.89 2.75 -1.40
N GLY A 120 13.63 4.05 -1.44
CA GLY A 120 14.63 5.08 -1.70
C GLY A 120 15.68 5.17 -0.58
N ALA A 121 16.90 5.55 -0.93
CA ALA A 121 17.96 5.83 0.03
C ALA A 121 17.75 7.21 0.70
N PRO A 122 18.33 7.46 1.90
CA PRO A 122 18.27 8.77 2.53
C PRO A 122 18.66 9.91 1.58
N GLY A 123 17.88 11.00 1.57
CA GLY A 123 18.08 12.14 0.68
C GLY A 123 17.49 12.00 -0.73
N CYS A 124 16.76 10.91 -1.02
CA CYS A 124 16.02 10.78 -2.27
C CYS A 124 14.93 11.85 -2.43
N ARG A 125 14.49 12.08 -3.67
CA ARG A 125 13.38 12.97 -3.96
C ARG A 125 12.06 12.25 -3.67
N PRO A 126 11.18 12.75 -2.80
CA PRO A 126 9.98 12.04 -2.39
C PRO A 126 9.02 11.85 -3.57
N SER A 127 8.62 10.59 -3.77
CA SER A 127 7.48 10.21 -4.60
C SER A 127 6.21 10.15 -3.75
N VAL A 128 6.33 9.76 -2.48
CA VAL A 128 5.27 9.83 -1.47
C VAL A 128 5.65 10.92 -0.48
N LEU A 129 4.83 11.97 -0.36
CA LEU A 129 5.05 13.06 0.59
C LEU A 129 3.93 13.04 1.62
N ILE A 130 4.28 12.72 2.86
CA ILE A 130 3.36 12.70 4.00
C ILE A 130 3.58 13.97 4.81
N VAL A 131 2.52 14.74 5.02
CA VAL A 131 2.56 16.01 5.73
C VAL A 131 1.64 15.92 6.94
N ALA A 132 2.18 16.16 8.13
CA ALA A 132 1.39 16.32 9.34
C ALA A 132 0.99 17.78 9.54
N THR A 133 -0.21 18.03 10.01
CA THR A 133 -0.74 19.38 10.29
C THR A 133 -1.83 19.31 11.35
N VAL A 134 -2.06 20.40 12.08
CA VAL A 134 -3.18 20.55 13.02
C VAL A 134 -4.41 21.21 12.36
N ASP A 135 -4.24 21.78 11.17
CA ASP A 135 -5.33 22.27 10.33
C ASP A 135 -5.11 21.80 8.89
N ALA A 136 -5.70 20.66 8.56
CA ALA A 136 -5.53 20.07 7.24
C ALA A 136 -6.26 20.84 6.13
N ASN A 137 -7.36 21.53 6.42
CA ASN A 137 -8.11 22.28 5.42
C ASN A 137 -7.36 23.56 5.01
N ALA A 138 -6.92 24.35 5.99
CA ALA A 138 -6.14 25.57 5.72
C ALA A 138 -4.80 25.23 5.04
N PHE A 139 -4.07 24.24 5.56
CA PHE A 139 -2.80 23.80 4.98
C PHE A 139 -2.97 23.33 3.53
N THR A 140 -3.96 22.49 3.25
CA THR A 140 -4.19 21.96 1.89
C THR A 140 -4.52 23.07 0.91
N ALA A 141 -5.35 24.03 1.32
CA ALA A 141 -5.71 25.18 0.49
C ALA A 141 -4.47 26.03 0.14
N GLU A 142 -3.64 26.34 1.13
CA GLU A 142 -2.42 27.12 0.95
C GLU A 142 -1.38 26.37 0.09
N PHE A 143 -1.20 25.08 0.34
CA PHE A 143 -0.24 24.25 -0.40
C PHE A 143 -0.58 24.19 -1.90
N ILE A 144 -1.86 24.02 -2.23
CA ILE A 144 -2.35 24.04 -3.61
C ILE A 144 -2.19 25.43 -4.23
N ALA A 145 -2.48 26.51 -3.48
CA ALA A 145 -2.31 27.87 -3.97
C ALA A 145 -0.84 28.20 -4.30
N MET A 146 0.09 27.75 -3.46
CA MET A 146 1.53 27.95 -3.66
C MET A 146 2.10 27.09 -4.79
N ARG A 147 1.60 25.85 -4.97
CA ARG A 147 2.16 24.86 -5.89
C ARG A 147 1.08 24.21 -6.78
N PRO A 148 0.31 24.98 -7.56
CA PRO A 148 -0.85 24.45 -8.29
C PRO A 148 -0.48 23.36 -9.31
N ARG A 149 0.72 23.45 -9.92
CA ARG A 149 1.22 22.48 -10.91
C ARG A 149 1.52 21.09 -10.35
N LEU A 150 1.58 20.93 -9.02
CA LEU A 150 1.70 19.61 -8.39
C LEU A 150 0.37 18.85 -8.35
N PHE A 151 -0.76 19.55 -8.43
CA PHE A 151 -2.09 18.99 -8.30
C PHE A 151 -2.89 19.01 -9.60
N ILE A 152 -2.67 20.06 -10.42
CA ILE A 152 -3.26 20.21 -11.75
C ILE A 152 -2.11 20.05 -12.74
N VAL A 153 -1.90 18.81 -13.16
CA VAL A 153 -0.71 18.47 -13.95
C VAL A 153 -0.92 18.83 -15.42
N GLY A 154 -2.17 18.80 -15.89
CA GLY A 154 -2.57 19.32 -17.20
C GLY A 154 -2.41 18.33 -18.36
N GLY A 155 -1.83 17.15 -18.14
CA GLY A 155 -1.92 16.02 -19.07
C GLY A 155 -3.18 15.20 -18.84
N SER A 156 -3.73 14.65 -19.92
CA SER A 156 -4.98 13.85 -19.85
C SER A 156 -4.79 12.63 -18.95
N GLY A 157 -5.67 12.45 -17.97
CA GLY A 157 -5.65 11.29 -17.09
C GLY A 157 -4.48 11.25 -16.10
N MET A 158 -3.82 12.38 -15.83
CA MET A 158 -2.72 12.45 -14.86
C MET A 158 -3.17 12.84 -13.44
N ASP A 159 -4.36 13.44 -13.33
CA ASP A 159 -4.94 13.89 -12.07
C ASP A 159 -6.46 13.61 -12.01
N GLN A 160 -7.06 13.71 -10.83
CA GLN A 160 -8.47 13.40 -10.61
C GLN A 160 -9.43 14.54 -11.04
N GLY A 161 -8.89 15.68 -11.48
CA GLY A 161 -9.63 16.83 -11.96
C GLY A 161 -10.10 17.80 -10.86
N ARG A 162 -10.58 18.97 -11.29
CA ARG A 162 -10.89 20.11 -10.41
C ARG A 162 -11.95 19.82 -9.35
N ASN A 163 -12.94 18.98 -9.64
CA ASN A 163 -14.00 18.66 -8.68
C ASN A 163 -13.46 17.79 -7.53
N ALA A 164 -12.63 16.80 -7.84
CA ALA A 164 -11.95 16.00 -6.83
C ALA A 164 -10.97 16.86 -6.03
N LEU A 165 -10.24 17.77 -6.69
CA LEU A 165 -9.31 18.68 -6.00
C LEU A 165 -10.01 19.58 -4.98
N ARG A 166 -11.21 20.11 -5.31
CA ARG A 166 -12.00 20.89 -4.35
C ARG A 166 -12.45 20.04 -3.15
N ARG A 167 -12.86 18.79 -3.37
CA ARG A 167 -13.19 17.86 -2.27
C ARG A 167 -11.97 17.54 -1.42
N PHE A 168 -10.80 17.35 -2.04
CA PHE A 168 -9.54 17.12 -1.33
C PHE A 168 -9.16 18.31 -0.44
N GLN A 169 -9.42 19.54 -0.89
CA GLN A 169 -9.21 20.76 -0.09
C GLN A 169 -10.12 20.86 1.14
N SER A 170 -11.39 20.45 1.00
CA SER A 170 -12.43 20.74 2.00
C SER A 170 -12.94 19.52 2.77
N THR A 171 -12.34 18.35 2.58
CA THR A 171 -12.75 17.12 3.29
C THR A 171 -12.35 17.18 4.75
N ASP A 172 -13.14 16.59 5.65
CA ASP A 172 -12.80 16.50 7.08
C ASP A 172 -12.14 15.16 7.47
N ARG A 173 -11.69 14.37 6.48
CA ARG A 173 -11.00 13.10 6.73
C ARG A 173 -9.70 13.34 7.51
N PRO A 174 -9.40 12.53 8.54
CA PRO A 174 -8.17 12.64 9.33
C PRO A 174 -6.92 12.39 8.48
N VAL A 175 -7.04 11.51 7.49
CA VAL A 175 -6.02 11.28 6.47
C VAL A 175 -6.69 11.45 5.10
N ARG A 176 -6.09 12.30 4.27
CA ARG A 176 -6.52 12.55 2.89
C ARG A 176 -5.32 12.42 1.97
N TRP A 177 -5.53 11.94 0.76
CA TRP A 177 -4.45 11.80 -0.20
C TRP A 177 -4.85 12.25 -1.61
N TRP A 178 -3.84 12.66 -2.37
CA TRP A 178 -3.96 13.05 -3.77
C TRP A 178 -2.90 12.33 -4.58
N ASN A 179 -3.35 11.56 -5.56
CA ASN A 179 -2.49 10.78 -6.44
C ASN A 179 -2.30 11.46 -7.78
N VAL A 180 -1.06 11.44 -8.26
CA VAL A 180 -0.66 11.85 -9.60
C VAL A 180 -0.04 10.66 -10.30
N SER A 181 -0.61 10.32 -11.44
CA SER A 181 -0.12 9.26 -12.31
C SER A 181 0.24 9.80 -13.68
N ILE A 182 0.85 8.95 -14.49
CA ILE A 182 1.04 9.22 -15.91
C ILE A 182 0.68 7.96 -16.71
N PRO A 183 -0.16 8.10 -17.75
CA PRO A 183 -0.37 7.03 -18.71
C PRO A 183 0.92 6.71 -19.47
N ILE A 184 1.29 5.43 -19.50
CA ILE A 184 2.46 4.93 -20.22
C ILE A 184 2.10 3.68 -21.01
N GLU A 185 2.90 3.38 -22.02
CA GLU A 185 2.92 2.07 -22.65
C GLU A 185 3.62 1.07 -21.72
N GLU A 186 3.01 -0.09 -21.51
CA GLU A 186 3.40 -1.07 -20.48
C GLU A 186 4.81 -1.63 -20.69
N ASP A 187 5.19 -1.97 -21.91
CA ASP A 187 6.47 -2.66 -22.17
C ASP A 187 7.67 -1.69 -22.13
N THR A 188 7.53 -0.55 -22.79
CA THR A 188 8.59 0.44 -23.00
C THR A 188 8.64 1.52 -21.93
N GLY A 189 7.53 1.74 -21.21
CA GLY A 189 7.37 2.88 -20.31
C GLY A 189 7.25 4.22 -21.02
N ALA A 190 7.05 4.24 -22.34
CA ALA A 190 6.88 5.46 -23.11
C ALA A 190 5.60 6.20 -22.68
N ILE A 191 5.69 7.51 -22.48
CA ILE A 191 4.54 8.34 -22.08
C ILE A 191 3.48 8.30 -23.18
N ALA A 192 2.26 7.90 -22.81
CA ALA A 192 1.15 7.67 -23.75
C ALA A 192 0.24 8.88 -23.93
N VAL A 193 0.52 9.99 -23.24
CA VAL A 193 -0.27 11.21 -23.30
C VAL A 193 0.60 12.42 -23.57
N ARG A 194 -0.01 13.46 -24.14
CA ARG A 194 0.66 14.74 -24.33
C ARG A 194 0.85 15.43 -22.98
N LEU A 195 2.10 15.74 -22.64
CA LEU A 195 2.44 16.59 -21.50
C LEU A 195 2.19 18.07 -21.83
N PRO A 196 1.89 18.91 -20.82
CA PRO A 196 1.72 20.35 -21.04
C PRO A 196 2.98 20.98 -21.64
N GLY A 197 2.81 21.70 -22.74
CA GLY A 197 3.92 22.36 -23.43
C GLY A 197 4.73 21.46 -24.36
N GLU A 198 4.38 20.16 -24.45
CA GLU A 198 5.03 19.21 -25.35
C GLU A 198 4.14 18.84 -26.53
N ILE A 199 4.77 18.35 -27.61
CA ILE A 199 4.04 17.73 -28.73
C ILE A 199 3.51 16.36 -28.31
N ALA A 200 2.40 15.93 -28.92
CA ALA A 200 1.84 14.62 -28.64
C ALA A 200 2.85 13.51 -29.00
N PRO A 201 3.05 12.51 -28.14
CA PRO A 201 4.00 11.43 -28.43
C PRO A 201 3.48 10.53 -29.56
N TRP A 202 4.40 10.03 -30.38
CA TRP A 202 4.11 8.99 -31.35
C TRP A 202 4.25 7.63 -30.67
N LEU A 203 3.13 6.94 -30.42
CA LEU A 203 3.14 5.58 -29.90
C LEU A 203 3.00 4.56 -31.03
N ASN A 204 3.94 3.63 -31.10
CA ASN A 204 3.82 2.45 -31.95
C ASN A 204 2.94 1.42 -31.25
N LEU A 205 1.62 1.51 -31.45
CA LEU A 205 0.65 0.55 -30.91
C LEU A 205 0.52 -0.73 -31.77
N ARG A 206 1.48 -1.01 -32.66
CA ARG A 206 1.43 -2.23 -33.50
C ARG A 206 1.65 -3.45 -32.61
N GLY A 207 0.57 -4.21 -32.37
CA GLY A 207 0.54 -5.33 -31.42
C GLY A 207 0.13 -4.94 -29.99
N ALA A 208 -0.08 -3.64 -29.74
CA ALA A 208 -0.34 -3.09 -28.42
C ALA A 208 -1.86 -2.92 -28.21
N GLY A 209 -2.52 -4.02 -27.84
CA GLY A 209 -3.92 -4.03 -27.43
C GLY A 209 -4.94 -4.11 -28.57
N GLY A 210 -5.97 -4.94 -28.40
CA GLY A 210 -7.12 -5.03 -29.31
C GLY A 210 -8.24 -4.06 -28.94
N LEU A 211 -9.43 -4.20 -29.56
CA LEU A 211 -10.63 -3.44 -29.15
C LEU A 211 -11.01 -3.65 -27.66
N LEU A 212 -10.55 -4.75 -27.06
CA LEU A 212 -10.91 -5.20 -25.71
C LEU A 212 -9.74 -5.11 -24.72
N THR A 213 -8.52 -4.78 -25.15
CA THR A 213 -7.33 -4.74 -24.30
C THR A 213 -6.49 -3.52 -24.65
N THR A 214 -5.95 -2.83 -23.64
CA THR A 214 -5.01 -1.72 -23.86
C THR A 214 -3.69 -2.06 -23.20
N THR A 215 -2.58 -1.71 -23.85
CA THR A 215 -1.24 -1.73 -23.24
C THR A 215 -0.91 -0.41 -22.56
N ILE A 216 -1.87 0.52 -22.51
CA ILE A 216 -1.69 1.79 -21.82
C ILE A 216 -2.12 1.65 -20.37
N VAL A 217 -1.14 1.57 -19.49
CA VAL A 217 -1.32 1.47 -18.04
C VAL A 217 -1.01 2.81 -17.37
N ASP A 218 -1.45 2.97 -16.13
CA ASP A 218 -1.18 4.16 -15.33
C ASP A 218 -0.01 3.90 -14.37
N ASP A 219 1.02 4.74 -14.44
CA ASP A 219 2.19 4.67 -13.57
C ASP A 219 2.14 5.78 -12.52
N SER A 220 2.22 5.40 -11.25
CA SER A 220 2.19 6.33 -10.12
C SER A 220 3.47 7.18 -10.12
N LYS A 221 3.31 8.50 -10.04
CA LYS A 221 4.43 9.44 -10.01
C LYS A 221 4.56 10.16 -8.69
N ARG A 222 3.44 10.58 -8.10
CA ARG A 222 3.43 11.24 -6.79
C ARG A 222 2.17 10.88 -6.00
N ALA A 223 2.32 10.73 -4.69
CA ALA A 223 1.23 10.72 -3.73
C ALA A 223 1.49 11.81 -2.68
N PHE A 224 0.52 12.70 -2.47
CA PHE A 224 0.54 13.66 -1.37
C PHE A 224 -0.45 13.20 -0.32
N ILE A 225 0.02 12.90 0.88
CA ILE A 225 -0.83 12.45 1.99
C ILE A 225 -0.77 13.53 3.06
N ILE A 226 -1.93 14.01 3.48
CA ILE A 226 -2.06 15.04 4.51
C ILE A 226 -2.77 14.42 5.70
N VAL A 227 -2.12 14.53 6.86
CA VAL A 227 -2.56 13.95 8.14
C VAL A 227 -2.93 15.09 9.08
N ASP A 228 -4.18 15.09 9.51
CA ASP A 228 -4.70 15.96 10.55
C ASP A 228 -4.41 15.32 11.92
N MET A 229 -3.40 15.86 12.62
CA MET A 229 -2.86 15.31 13.86
C MET A 229 -3.87 15.35 15.02
N ASP A 230 -4.78 16.34 15.04
CA ASP A 230 -5.80 16.47 16.08
C ASP A 230 -6.88 15.41 15.91
N ARG A 231 -7.15 15.00 14.67
CA ARG A 231 -8.17 13.98 14.35
C ARG A 231 -7.67 12.54 14.38
N VAL A 232 -6.36 12.31 14.39
CA VAL A 232 -5.76 10.97 14.59
C VAL A 232 -5.35 10.73 16.05
N ALA A 233 -5.68 11.64 16.96
CA ALA A 233 -5.46 11.47 18.39
C ALA A 233 -6.15 10.17 18.88
N GLY A 234 -5.38 9.29 19.51
CA GLY A 234 -5.86 7.99 20.00
C GLY A 234 -5.64 6.81 19.05
N VAL A 235 -5.16 7.04 17.83
CA VAL A 235 -4.69 5.96 16.94
C VAL A 235 -3.24 5.63 17.29
N SER A 236 -2.90 4.34 17.40
CA SER A 236 -1.51 3.95 17.64
C SER A 236 -0.62 4.33 16.45
N LEU A 237 0.64 4.64 16.73
CA LEU A 237 1.60 4.99 15.67
C LEU A 237 1.75 3.87 14.63
N ALA A 238 1.67 2.60 15.06
CA ALA A 238 1.70 1.45 14.17
C ALA A 238 0.49 1.41 13.23
N GLN A 239 -0.73 1.59 13.75
CA GLN A 239 -1.94 1.64 12.92
C GLN A 239 -1.93 2.80 11.93
N LEU A 240 -1.46 3.98 12.35
CA LEU A 240 -1.30 5.12 11.46
C LEU A 240 -0.30 4.79 10.34
N ALA A 241 0.85 4.21 10.68
CA ALA A 241 1.86 3.83 9.71
C ALA A 241 1.37 2.77 8.71
N ASP A 242 0.62 1.76 9.16
CA ASP A 242 0.02 0.75 8.30
C ASP A 242 -1.04 1.35 7.36
N TYR A 243 -1.88 2.25 7.87
CA TYR A 243 -2.85 2.96 7.04
C TYR A 243 -2.18 3.87 6.00
N LEU A 244 -1.11 4.58 6.39
CA LEU A 244 -0.32 5.41 5.48
C LEU A 244 0.35 4.56 4.40
N ALA A 245 0.85 3.37 4.74
CA ALA A 245 1.41 2.43 3.77
C ALA A 245 0.36 1.97 2.75
N MET A 246 -0.89 1.75 3.19
CA MET A 246 -1.99 1.34 2.31
C MET A 246 -2.38 2.42 1.29
N VAL A 247 -2.33 3.70 1.65
CA VAL A 247 -2.72 4.82 0.77
C VAL A 247 -1.56 5.45 -0.03
N SER A 248 -0.36 4.87 0.08
CA SER A 248 0.89 5.37 -0.54
C SER A 248 1.13 4.88 -1.96
#